data_AF-A0A9N8K5X2-F1
#
_entry.id   AF-A0A9N8K5X2-F1
#
_cell.length_a   1.000
_cell.length_b   1.000
_cell.length_c   1.000
_cell.angle_alpha   90.00
_cell.angle_beta   90.00
_cell.angle_gamma   90.00
#
_symmetry.space_group_name_H-M   'P 1'
#
loop_
_entity.id
_entity.type
_entity.pdbx_description
1 polymer ?
#
loop_
_entity_poly.entity_id
_entity_poly.type
_entity_poly.pdbx_seq_one_letter_code
_entity_poly.pdbx_strand_id
1 'polypeptide(L)'
;MCIRKTLLLLKIGDTQAAKDCLATCSTTDDNLNLQKQVLEALTHCSSSSLPTAVSSLQSLAKTYPSNPLIKHNLAIAYLYTNNVILASEILEVLVTEDEVLFPTLLFNVSTVYELRTEKARERKLELVDRVEEVGGGGSTGMQVGGFEKGLAEFKLA
;
A
#
# COMPACT_ATOMS: atom_id res chain seq x y z
N MET A 1 14.20 12.49 13.54
CA MET A 1 15.05 11.80 12.54
C MET A 1 14.86 10.28 12.49
N CYS A 2 14.42 9.62 13.57
CA CYS A 2 14.27 8.16 13.65
C CYS A 2 13.42 7.55 12.51
N ILE A 3 12.25 8.13 12.18
CA ILE A 3 11.26 7.56 11.24
C ILE A 3 11.86 7.40 9.85
N ARG A 4 12.47 8.46 9.31
CA ARG A 4 13.08 8.43 7.98
C ARG A 4 14.27 7.46 7.92
N LYS A 5 15.07 7.39 8.98
CA LYS A 5 16.18 6.46 9.10
C LYS A 5 15.69 5.01 9.14
N THR A 6 14.68 4.70 9.94
CA THR A 6 14.06 3.37 10.00
C THR A 6 13.49 2.97 8.64
N LEU A 7 12.78 3.87 7.95
CA LEU A 7 12.26 3.61 6.62
C LEU A 7 13.38 3.28 5.62
N LEU A 8 14.49 4.03 5.64
CA LEU A 8 15.65 3.75 4.79
C LEU A 8 16.26 2.38 5.08
N LEU A 9 16.43 2.03 6.36
CA LEU A 9 17.00 0.74 6.78
C LEU A 9 16.12 -0.43 6.32
N LEU A 10 14.79 -0.30 6.44
CA LEU A 10 13.85 -1.30 5.89
C LEU A 10 13.97 -1.44 4.37
N LYS A 11 14.14 -0.34 3.63
CA LYS A 11 14.29 -0.38 2.17
C LYS A 11 15.59 -1.05 1.71
N ILE A 12 16.65 -0.97 2.52
CA ILE A 12 17.94 -1.62 2.24
C ILE A 12 17.95 -3.08 2.78
N GLY A 13 16.94 -3.47 3.56
CA GLY A 13 16.79 -4.82 4.11
C GLY A 13 17.45 -5.03 5.48
N ASP A 14 18.00 -3.98 6.09
CA ASP A 14 18.56 -4.05 7.45
C ASP A 14 17.44 -3.95 8.50
N THR A 15 16.78 -5.09 8.72
CA THR A 15 15.64 -5.18 9.63
C THR A 15 16.04 -5.07 11.10
N GLN A 16 17.28 -5.44 11.46
CA GLN A 16 17.75 -5.36 12.84
C GLN A 16 18.03 -3.91 13.23
N ALA A 17 18.80 -3.17 12.41
CA ALA A 17 19.04 -1.76 12.67
C ALA A 17 17.75 -0.92 12.61
N ALA A 18 16.78 -1.32 11.78
CA ALA A 18 15.47 -0.70 11.72
C ALA A 18 14.72 -0.82 13.08
N LYS A 19 14.72 -2.01 13.70
CA LYS A 19 14.13 -2.25 15.03
C LYS A 19 14.79 -1.40 16.10
N ASP A 20 16.12 -1.39 16.14
CA ASP A 20 16.87 -0.64 17.15
C ASP A 20 16.66 0.87 17.00
N CYS A 21 16.61 1.36 15.76
CA CYS A 21 16.30 2.76 15.46
C CYS A 21 14.85 3.15 15.83
N LEU A 22 13.90 2.22 15.74
CA LEU A 22 12.51 2.46 16.13
C LEU A 22 12.33 2.43 17.65
N ALA A 23 13.03 1.52 18.34
CA ALA A 23 12.99 1.38 19.80
C ALA A 23 13.51 2.63 20.52
N THR A 24 14.55 3.26 19.97
CA THR A 24 15.11 4.52 20.48
C THR A 24 14.23 5.74 20.18
N CYS A 25 13.16 5.58 19.40
CA CYS A 25 12.31 6.70 19.05
C CYS A 25 11.17 6.90 20.05
N SER A 26 11.28 7.93 20.88
CA SER A 26 10.18 8.50 21.66
C SER A 26 9.57 9.69 20.92
N THR A 27 8.25 9.73 20.86
CA THR A 27 7.50 10.82 20.23
C THR A 27 6.23 11.07 21.02
N THR A 28 5.93 12.34 21.25
CA THR A 28 4.68 12.83 21.88
C THR A 28 3.66 13.32 20.85
N ASP A 29 4.03 13.37 19.57
CA ASP A 29 3.15 13.76 18.47
C ASP A 29 2.39 12.53 17.95
N ASP A 30 1.07 12.65 17.85
CA ASP A 30 0.16 11.58 17.41
C ASP A 30 0.43 11.13 15.97
N ASN A 31 0.79 12.04 15.06
CA ASN A 31 1.10 11.69 13.68
C ASN A 31 2.41 10.91 13.58
N LEU A 32 3.41 11.30 14.36
CA LEU A 32 4.68 10.58 14.43
C LEU A 32 4.51 9.23 15.15
N ASN A 33 3.61 9.15 16.12
CA ASN A 33 3.25 7.89 16.76
C ASN A 33 2.58 6.93 15.78
N LEU A 34 1.65 7.41 14.95
CA LEU A 34 1.05 6.61 13.87
C LEU A 34 2.12 6.09 12.90
N GLN A 35 3.02 6.96 12.43
CA GLN A 35 4.12 6.55 11.54
C GLN A 35 5.02 5.51 12.19
N LYS A 36 5.29 5.64 13.49
CA LYS A 36 6.05 4.65 14.27
C LYS A 36 5.35 3.29 14.27
N GLN A 37 4.04 3.24 14.57
CA GLN A 37 3.26 2.01 14.61
C GLN A 37 3.20 1.32 13.23
N VAL A 38 3.05 2.11 12.16
CA VAL A 38 3.09 1.57 10.78
C VAL A 38 4.47 0.98 10.47
N LEU A 39 5.56 1.67 10.83
CA LEU A 39 6.92 1.15 10.63
C LEU A 39 7.20 -0.10 11.46
N GLU A 40 6.65 -0.20 12.67
CA GLU A 40 6.73 -1.40 13.51
C GLU A 40 6.11 -2.60 12.81
N ALA A 41 4.89 -2.43 12.28
CA ALA A 41 4.20 -3.47 11.53
C ALA A 41 4.97 -3.87 10.25
N LEU A 42 5.51 -2.91 9.50
CA LEU A 42 6.34 -3.18 8.32
C LEU A 42 7.66 -3.89 8.66
N THR A 43 8.20 -3.63 9.84
CA THR A 43 9.38 -4.32 10.34
C THR A 43 9.07 -5.79 10.62
N HIS A 44 7.88 -6.09 11.17
CA HIS A 44 7.40 -7.47 11.32
C HIS A 44 7.19 -8.18 9.98
N CYS A 45 6.66 -7.48 8.96
CA CYS A 45 6.58 -8.01 7.60
C CYS A 45 7.96 -8.40 7.06
N SER A 46 8.98 -7.59 7.34
CA SER A 46 10.34 -7.77 6.81
C SER A 46 11.15 -8.83 7.58
N SER A 47 10.82 -9.09 8.85
CA SER A 47 11.57 -10.04 9.70
C SER A 47 10.87 -11.40 9.88
N SER A 48 10.11 -11.86 8.88
CA SER A 48 9.41 -13.16 8.84
C SER A 48 8.32 -13.37 9.91
N SER A 49 7.80 -12.31 10.52
CA SER A 49 6.70 -12.37 11.50
C SER A 49 5.40 -11.87 10.87
N LEU A 50 4.98 -12.54 9.79
CA LEU A 50 3.85 -12.13 8.96
C LEU A 50 2.50 -12.11 9.70
N PRO A 51 2.15 -13.10 10.56
CA PRO A 51 0.87 -13.05 11.29
C PRO A 51 0.76 -11.84 12.22
N THR A 52 1.85 -11.51 12.93
CA THR A 52 1.91 -10.35 13.81
C THR A 52 1.76 -9.05 13.02
N ALA A 53 2.39 -8.97 11.85
CA ALA A 53 2.26 -7.80 10.98
C ALA A 53 0.82 -7.61 10.49
N VAL A 54 0.15 -8.70 10.07
CA VAL A 54 -1.27 -8.66 9.67
C VAL A 54 -2.13 -8.18 10.83
N SER A 55 -1.98 -8.75 12.03
CA SER A 55 -2.77 -8.34 13.20
C SER A 55 -2.57 -6.87 13.57
N SER A 56 -1.33 -6.37 13.55
CA SER A 56 -1.03 -4.96 13.82
C SER A 56 -1.64 -4.04 12.75
N LEU A 57 -1.51 -4.39 11.47
CA LEU A 57 -2.09 -3.60 10.37
C LEU A 57 -3.62 -3.62 10.36
N GLN A 58 -4.24 -4.75 10.73
CA GLN A 58 -5.70 -4.83 10.92
C GLN A 58 -6.18 -3.92 12.03
N SER A 59 -5.48 -3.90 13.17
CA SER A 59 -5.79 -3.00 14.28
C SER A 59 -5.70 -1.55 13.84
N LEU A 60 -4.60 -1.18 13.17
CA LEU A 60 -4.40 0.16 12.62
C LEU A 60 -5.46 0.55 11.58
N ALA A 61 -5.87 -0.36 10.70
CA ALA A 61 -6.90 -0.11 9.69
C ALA A 61 -8.27 0.14 10.33
N LYS A 62 -8.58 -0.51 11.46
CA LYS A 62 -9.80 -0.24 12.24
C LYS A 62 -9.77 1.13 12.91
N THR A 63 -8.61 1.52 13.45
CA THR A 63 -8.45 2.83 14.11
C THR A 63 -8.42 3.98 13.10
N TYR A 64 -7.82 3.77 11.92
CA TYR A 64 -7.62 4.77 10.88
C TYR A 64 -8.17 4.30 9.53
N PRO A 65 -9.50 4.14 9.39
CA PRO A 65 -10.12 3.58 8.18
C PRO A 65 -9.93 4.44 6.93
N SER A 66 -9.71 5.75 7.10
CA SER A 66 -9.49 6.68 5.98
C SER A 66 -8.02 6.74 5.52
N ASN A 67 -7.11 5.96 6.12
CA ASN A 67 -5.69 6.01 5.74
C ASN A 67 -5.36 4.97 4.65
N PRO A 68 -5.12 5.39 3.39
CA PRO A 68 -4.92 4.45 2.29
C PRO A 68 -3.60 3.68 2.38
N LEU A 69 -2.56 4.25 3.01
CA LEU A 69 -1.27 3.57 3.16
C LEU A 69 -1.37 2.37 4.11
N ILE A 70 -2.20 2.47 5.15
CA ILE A 70 -2.41 1.37 6.10
C ILE A 70 -3.16 0.23 5.43
N LYS A 71 -4.27 0.54 4.73
CA LYS A 71 -5.04 -0.42 3.91
C LYS A 71 -4.15 -1.08 2.85
N HIS A 72 -3.35 -0.30 2.13
CA HIS A 72 -2.44 -0.82 1.12
C HIS A 72 -1.42 -1.79 1.73
N ASN A 73 -0.73 -1.40 2.81
CA ASN A 73 0.24 -2.27 3.48
C ASN A 73 -0.42 -3.53 4.06
N LEU A 74 -1.66 -3.45 4.55
CA LEU A 74 -2.44 -4.61 4.99
C LEU A 74 -2.69 -5.58 3.83
N ALA A 75 -3.07 -5.08 2.66
CA ALA A 75 -3.24 -5.91 1.47
C ALA A 75 -1.92 -6.62 1.08
N ILE A 76 -0.78 -5.93 1.19
CA ILE A 76 0.53 -6.56 0.90
C ILE A 76 0.88 -7.64 1.93
N ALA A 77 0.56 -7.42 3.22
CA ALA A 77 0.72 -8.44 4.23
C ALA A 77 -0.17 -9.67 3.95
N TYR A 78 -1.38 -9.47 3.44
CA TYR A 78 -2.24 -10.56 2.96
C TYR A 78 -1.64 -11.31 1.77
N LEU A 79 -1.02 -10.63 0.81
CA LEU A 79 -0.30 -11.29 -0.28
C LEU A 79 0.84 -12.17 0.23
N TYR A 80 1.66 -11.67 1.16
CA TYR A 80 2.75 -12.46 1.75
C TYR A 80 2.27 -13.67 2.57
N THR A 81 1.02 -13.65 3.05
CA THR A 81 0.38 -14.77 3.74
C THR A 81 -0.48 -15.63 2.83
N ASN A 82 -0.34 -15.47 1.51
CA ASN A 82 -1.06 -16.20 0.48
C ASN A 82 -2.59 -15.99 0.48
N ASN A 83 -3.07 -14.89 1.06
CA ASN A 83 -4.47 -14.51 1.04
C ASN A 83 -4.76 -13.50 -0.09
N VAL A 84 -4.65 -14.00 -1.33
CA VAL A 84 -4.76 -13.19 -2.55
C VAL A 84 -6.16 -12.58 -2.72
N ILE A 85 -7.21 -13.26 -2.26
CA ILE A 85 -8.59 -12.79 -2.37
C ILE A 85 -8.78 -11.51 -1.55
N LEU A 86 -8.47 -11.53 -0.26
CA LEU A 86 -8.59 -10.35 0.61
C LEU A 86 -7.67 -9.21 0.16
N ALA A 87 -6.46 -9.53 -0.28
CA ALA A 87 -5.57 -8.52 -0.83
C ALA A 87 -6.16 -7.81 -2.04
N SER A 88 -6.75 -8.57 -2.97
CA SER A 88 -7.40 -8.00 -4.16
C SER A 88 -8.55 -7.10 -3.80
N GLU A 89 -9.44 -7.54 -2.90
CA GLU A 89 -10.61 -6.76 -2.47
C GLU A 89 -10.18 -5.42 -1.88
N ILE A 90 -9.18 -5.42 -0.99
CA ILE A 90 -8.68 -4.18 -0.37
C ILE A 90 -8.04 -3.24 -1.42
N LEU A 91 -7.23 -3.79 -2.34
CA LEU A 91 -6.57 -2.97 -3.36
C LEU A 91 -7.56 -2.41 -4.39
N GLU A 92 -8.60 -3.18 -4.75
CA GLU A 92 -9.68 -2.73 -5.65
C GLU A 92 -10.49 -1.60 -4.99
N VAL A 93 -10.94 -1.79 -3.75
CA VAL A 93 -11.69 -0.77 -2.99
C VAL A 93 -10.89 0.54 -2.89
N LEU A 94 -9.57 0.46 -2.70
CA LEU A 94 -8.71 1.65 -2.65
C LEU A 94 -8.75 2.48 -3.95
N VAL A 95 -8.90 1.84 -5.10
CA VAL A 95 -8.95 2.52 -6.40
C VAL A 95 -10.38 2.90 -6.79
N THR A 96 -11.35 2.04 -6.53
CA THR A 96 -12.74 2.23 -6.99
C THR A 96 -13.54 3.14 -6.07
N GLU A 97 -13.53 2.86 -4.77
CA GLU A 97 -14.35 3.54 -3.76
C GLU A 97 -13.61 4.69 -3.10
N ASP A 98 -12.36 4.48 -2.68
CA ASP A 98 -11.55 5.53 -2.02
C ASP A 98 -10.92 6.50 -3.05
N GLU A 99 -10.99 6.19 -4.35
CA GLU A 99 -10.45 6.97 -5.48
C GLU A 99 -8.96 7.37 -5.30
N VAL A 100 -8.18 6.50 -4.66
CA VAL A 100 -6.76 6.74 -4.39
C VAL A 100 -5.92 6.21 -5.54
N LEU A 101 -5.05 7.08 -6.06
CA LEU A 101 -4.11 6.74 -7.12
C LEU A 101 -2.67 6.98 -6.66
N PHE A 102 -1.84 5.94 -6.68
CA PHE A 102 -0.40 6.08 -6.65
C PHE A 102 0.28 4.89 -7.35
N PRO A 103 1.49 5.09 -7.91
CA PRO A 103 2.17 4.09 -8.74
C PRO A 103 2.19 2.66 -8.18
N THR A 104 2.58 2.52 -6.91
CA THR A 104 2.70 1.22 -6.25
C THR A 104 1.35 0.54 -6.05
N LEU A 105 0.26 1.29 -5.84
CA LEU A 105 -1.08 0.73 -5.73
C LEU A 105 -1.52 0.12 -7.06
N LEU A 106 -1.44 0.89 -8.15
CA LEU A 106 -1.82 0.42 -9.48
C LEU A 106 -1.00 -0.80 -9.90
N PHE A 107 0.32 -0.76 -9.65
CA PHE A 107 1.19 -1.90 -9.89
C PHE A 107 0.72 -3.15 -9.15
N ASN A 108 0.36 -3.02 -7.87
CA ASN A 108 -0.07 -4.14 -7.03
C ASN A 108 -1.45 -4.66 -7.43
N VAL A 109 -2.40 -3.78 -7.81
CA VAL A 109 -3.71 -4.21 -8.36
C VAL A 109 -3.51 -5.05 -9.62
N SER A 110 -2.68 -4.58 -10.56
CA SER A 110 -2.37 -5.35 -11.78
C SER A 110 -1.72 -6.70 -11.47
N THR A 111 -0.79 -6.75 -10.51
CA THR A 111 -0.18 -8.02 -10.07
C THR A 111 -1.26 -8.97 -9.54
N VAL A 112 -2.20 -8.49 -8.74
CA VAL A 112 -3.22 -9.36 -8.16
C VAL A 112 -4.22 -9.85 -9.22
N TYR A 113 -4.55 -9.05 -10.24
CA TYR A 113 -5.31 -9.53 -11.39
C TYR A 113 -4.62 -10.68 -12.12
N GLU A 114 -3.31 -10.58 -12.35
CA GLU A 114 -2.53 -11.66 -12.96
C GLU A 114 -2.48 -12.93 -12.11
N LEU A 115 -2.51 -12.80 -10.78
CA LEU A 115 -2.50 -13.94 -9.86
C LEU A 115 -3.86 -14.63 -9.70
N ARG A 116 -4.97 -13.91 -9.89
CA ARG A 116 -6.30 -14.40 -9.50
C ARG A 116 -7.24 -14.71 -10.67
N THR A 117 -6.92 -14.26 -11.88
CA THR A 117 -7.83 -14.42 -13.02
C THR A 117 -7.11 -14.57 -14.35
N GLU A 118 -7.64 -15.45 -15.21
CA GLU A 118 -7.21 -15.56 -16.61
C GLU A 118 -7.63 -14.35 -17.45
N LYS A 119 -8.58 -13.54 -16.96
CA LYS A 119 -9.05 -12.30 -17.57
C LYS A 119 -8.25 -11.08 -17.12
N ALA A 120 -7.00 -11.29 -16.69
CA ALA A 120 -6.15 -10.21 -16.16
C ALA A 120 -6.00 -9.05 -17.14
N ARG A 121 -5.94 -9.33 -18.45
CA ARG A 121 -5.87 -8.28 -19.48
C ARG A 121 -7.13 -7.39 -19.51
N GLU A 122 -8.32 -7.99 -19.46
CA GLU A 122 -9.60 -7.25 -19.42
C GLU A 122 -9.65 -6.37 -18.16
N ARG A 123 -9.33 -6.93 -16.99
CA ARG A 123 -9.32 -6.18 -15.72
C ARG A 123 -8.29 -5.05 -15.68
N LYS A 124 -7.12 -5.24 -16.29
CA LYS A 124 -6.11 -4.18 -16.40
C LYS A 124 -6.57 -3.06 -17.33
N LEU A 125 -7.34 -3.35 -18.40
CA LEU A 125 -7.93 -2.31 -19.26
C LEU A 125 -9.00 -1.51 -18.50
N GLU A 126 -9.90 -2.19 -17.79
CA GLU A 126 -10.90 -1.53 -16.93
C GLU A 126 -10.24 -0.64 -15.86
N LEU A 127 -9.08 -1.06 -15.34
CA LEU A 127 -8.30 -0.25 -14.40
C LEU A 127 -7.75 1.03 -15.05
N VAL A 128 -7.28 0.99 -16.31
CA VAL A 128 -6.83 2.19 -17.03
C VAL A 128 -7.98 3.17 -17.22
N ASP A 129 -9.14 2.68 -17.68
CA ASP A 129 -10.33 3.52 -17.86
C ASP A 129 -10.72 4.19 -16.53
N ARG A 130 -10.65 3.47 -15.42
CA ARG A 130 -10.94 4.03 -14.09
C ARG A 130 -9.91 5.07 -13.63
N VAL A 131 -8.62 4.84 -13.88
CA VAL A 131 -7.57 5.81 -13.58
C VAL A 131 -7.78 7.10 -14.37
N GLU A 132 -8.24 7.00 -15.61
CA GLU A 132 -8.62 8.16 -16.42
C GLU A 132 -9.83 8.91 -15.84
N GLU A 133 -10.86 8.20 -15.39
CA GLU A 133 -12.02 8.84 -14.77
C GLU A 133 -11.63 9.62 -13.51
N VAL A 134 -10.86 8.98 -12.62
CA VAL A 134 -10.41 9.58 -11.36
C VAL A 134 -9.43 10.72 -11.62
N GLY A 135 -8.54 10.59 -12.61
CA GLY A 135 -7.55 11.62 -12.97
C GLY A 135 -8.12 12.76 -13.83
N GLY A 136 -9.15 12.48 -14.63
CA GLY A 136 -9.85 13.45 -15.48
C GLY A 136 -10.92 14.26 -14.74
N GLY A 137 -11.46 13.71 -13.64
CA GLY A 137 -12.51 14.31 -12.80
C GLY A 137 -12.02 15.33 -11.77
N GLY A 138 -10.85 15.95 -11.94
CA GLY A 138 -10.25 16.84 -10.95
C GLY A 138 -11.16 18.01 -10.54
N SER A 139 -11.81 17.92 -9.37
CA SER A 139 -12.54 19.03 -8.73
C SER A 139 -11.62 20.20 -8.30
N THR A 140 -10.32 20.12 -8.59
CA THR A 140 -9.28 21.09 -8.23
C THR A 140 -8.44 21.60 -9.40
N GLY A 141 -8.77 21.31 -10.67
CA GLY A 141 -8.13 21.96 -11.82
C GLY A 141 -6.63 21.66 -12.03
N MET A 142 -6.07 20.70 -11.31
CA MET A 142 -4.75 20.11 -11.58
C MET A 142 -4.96 18.79 -12.32
N GLN A 143 -4.44 18.67 -13.54
CA GLN A 143 -4.38 17.39 -14.25
C GLN A 143 -3.45 16.45 -13.47
N VAL A 144 -4.03 15.56 -12.67
CA VAL A 144 -3.34 14.45 -11.99
C VAL A 144 -3.82 13.18 -12.69
N GLY A 145 -2.96 12.33 -13.23
CA GLY A 145 -3.41 11.13 -13.95
C GLY A 145 -2.58 10.73 -15.17
N GLY A 146 -1.80 11.65 -15.76
CA GLY A 146 -0.98 11.33 -16.94
C GLY A 146 0.13 10.33 -16.65
N PHE A 147 0.74 10.40 -15.47
CA PHE A 147 1.79 9.48 -15.05
C PHE A 147 1.21 8.15 -14.56
N GLU A 148 0.10 8.21 -13.83
CA GLU A 148 -0.64 7.07 -13.31
C GLU A 148 -1.21 6.21 -14.43
N LYS A 149 -1.78 6.86 -15.46
CA LYS A 149 -2.22 6.21 -16.70
C LYS A 149 -1.06 5.53 -17.41
N GLY A 150 0.04 6.26 -17.67
CA GLY A 150 1.20 5.68 -18.37
C GLY A 150 1.78 4.46 -17.64
N LEU A 151 1.73 4.44 -16.31
CA LEU A 151 2.14 3.26 -15.53
C LEU A 151 1.14 2.10 -15.61
N ALA A 152 -0.16 2.38 -15.56
CA ALA A 152 -1.18 1.36 -15.73
C ALA A 152 -1.11 0.73 -17.13
N GLU A 153 -0.92 1.56 -18.17
CA GLU A 153 -0.69 1.14 -19.55
C GLU A 153 0.61 0.34 -19.71
N PHE A 154 1.68 0.70 -19.02
CA PHE A 154 2.95 -0.04 -19.07
C PHE A 154 2.77 -1.52 -18.71
N LYS A 155 1.85 -1.84 -17.81
CA LYS A 155 1.53 -3.22 -17.42
C LYS A 155 0.54 -3.94 -18.34
N LEU A 156 0.06 -3.31 -19.41
CA LEU A 156 -0.77 -3.97 -20.43
C LEU A 156 0.02 -4.78 -21.46
N ALA A 157 1.34 -4.52 -21.58
CA ALA A 157 2.23 -5.20 -22.52
C ALA A 157 2.56 -6.64 -22.13
#